data_AF-A0A0F9WDW1-F1
#
_entry.id   AF-A0A0F9WDW1-F1
#
_cell.length_a   1.000
_cell.length_b   1.000
_cell.length_c   1.000
_cell.angle_alpha   90.00
_cell.angle_beta   90.00
_cell.angle_gamma   90.00
#
_symmetry.space_group_name_H-M   'P 1'
#
loop_
_entity.id
_entity.type
_entity.pdbx_description
1 polymer ?
#
loop_
_entity_poly.entity_id
_entity_poly.type
_entity_poly.pdbx_seq_one_letter_code
_entity_poly.pdbx_strand_id
1 'polypeptide(L)'
;MIIINGGNPLKDCPTDWHQAEKWCDDANNKRADYPQWSFDSGFKLDYDGDLISLNCRFYPPKTHYGETWDGTATVSIFGNKVEEKKFDCETLEQLKAEVESYIEKLKQRVRLLT
;
A
#
# COMPACT_ATOMS: atom_id res chain seq x y z
N MET A 1 12.24 23.76 17.25
CA MET A 1 12.09 24.28 15.88
C MET A 1 13.24 23.70 15.09
N ILE A 2 13.02 22.59 14.38
CA ILE A 2 14.09 21.89 13.67
C ILE A 2 13.83 22.09 12.19
N ILE A 3 14.81 22.73 11.57
CA ILE A 3 15.02 22.71 10.14
C ILE A 3 15.68 21.36 9.83
N ILE A 4 15.05 20.50 9.03
CA ILE A 4 15.70 19.28 8.51
C ILE A 4 16.00 19.52 7.03
N ASN A 5 16.89 20.48 6.80
CA ASN A 5 17.70 20.72 5.58
C ASN A 5 18.38 22.12 5.58
N GLY A 6 18.76 22.66 6.74
CA GLY A 6 19.57 23.90 6.86
C GLY A 6 19.02 25.15 6.16
N GLY A 7 18.20 25.96 6.84
CA GLY A 7 17.64 27.22 6.34
C GLY A 7 16.32 27.58 7.02
N ASN A 8 16.03 28.88 7.18
CA ASN A 8 14.70 29.30 7.64
C ASN A 8 13.67 28.98 6.55
N PRO A 9 12.44 28.54 6.91
CA PRO A 9 11.38 28.35 5.94
C PRO A 9 11.12 29.65 5.17
N LEU A 10 10.92 29.55 3.87
CA LEU A 10 10.52 30.69 3.05
C LEU A 10 9.07 31.07 3.36
N LYS A 11 8.67 32.26 2.88
CA LYS A 11 7.28 32.71 2.97
C LYS A 11 6.34 31.63 2.40
N ASP A 12 5.30 31.30 3.17
CA ASP A 12 4.25 30.32 2.83
C ASP A 12 4.66 28.83 2.91
N CYS A 13 5.88 28.51 3.37
CA CYS A 13 6.22 27.13 3.74
C CYS A 13 5.57 26.73 5.08
N PRO A 14 5.07 25.49 5.24
CA PRO A 14 4.69 24.97 6.54
C PRO A 14 5.84 25.10 7.54
N THR A 15 5.58 25.73 8.68
CA THR A 15 6.60 25.95 9.72
C THR A 15 6.56 24.91 10.83
N ASP A 16 5.52 24.07 10.85
CA ASP A 16 5.29 23.01 11.82
C ASP A 16 4.47 21.87 11.20
N TRP A 17 4.43 20.73 11.90
CA TRP A 17 3.76 19.52 11.41
C TRP A 17 2.26 19.72 11.21
N HIS A 18 1.61 20.54 12.02
CA HIS A 18 0.17 20.76 11.92
C HIS A 18 -0.20 21.50 10.64
N GLN A 19 0.62 22.49 10.23
CA GLN A 19 0.47 23.16 8.94
C GLN A 19 0.74 22.23 7.76
N ALA A 20 1.76 21.36 7.88
CA ALA A 20 2.11 20.38 6.85
C ALA A 20 1.00 19.33 6.67
N GLU A 21 0.50 18.77 7.76
CA GLU A 21 -0.61 17.82 7.81
C GLU A 21 -1.89 18.43 7.23
N LYS A 22 -2.27 19.63 7.68
CA LYS A 22 -3.44 20.34 7.15
C LYS A 22 -3.32 20.57 5.64
N TRP A 23 -2.13 20.93 5.15
CA TRP A 23 -1.91 21.13 3.72
C TRP A 23 -2.08 19.82 2.95
N CYS A 24 -1.51 18.71 3.45
CA CYS A 24 -1.71 17.37 2.86
C CYS A 24 -3.18 16.98 2.83
N ASP A 25 -3.91 17.17 3.93
CA ASP A 25 -5.34 16.88 4.00
C ASP A 25 -6.12 17.70 2.97
N ASP A 26 -5.87 19.01 2.88
CA ASP A 26 -6.51 19.90 1.92
C ASP A 26 -6.16 19.52 0.47
N ALA A 27 -4.90 19.18 0.19
CA ALA A 27 -4.40 18.81 -1.13
C ALA A 27 -4.89 17.43 -1.61
N ASN A 28 -5.09 16.51 -0.67
CA ASN A 28 -5.62 15.18 -0.92
C ASN A 28 -7.16 15.13 -0.80
N ASN A 29 -7.81 16.21 -0.36
CA ASN A 29 -9.25 16.27 -0.25
C ASN A 29 -9.90 16.00 -1.62
N LYS A 30 -10.89 15.10 -1.65
CA LYS A 30 -11.55 14.53 -2.85
C LYS A 30 -10.74 13.52 -3.66
N ARG A 31 -9.53 13.14 -3.22
CA ARG A 31 -8.74 12.04 -3.81
C ARG A 31 -8.70 10.88 -2.81
N ALA A 32 -9.55 9.87 -3.04
CA ALA A 32 -9.53 8.63 -2.26
C ALA A 32 -8.38 7.68 -2.67
N ASP A 33 -7.72 7.98 -3.79
CA ASP A 33 -6.86 7.06 -4.51
C ASP A 33 -5.40 7.53 -4.47
N TYR A 34 -4.48 6.57 -4.48
CA TYR A 34 -3.04 6.84 -4.56
C TYR A 34 -2.61 7.19 -5.99
N PRO A 35 -1.46 7.87 -6.19
CA PRO A 35 -0.58 8.46 -5.18
C PRO A 35 -1.15 9.73 -4.53
N GLN A 36 -0.61 10.09 -3.36
CA GLN A 36 -1.06 11.20 -2.52
C GLN A 36 0.11 12.08 -2.11
N TRP A 37 -0.18 13.34 -1.79
CA TRP A 37 0.82 14.24 -1.21
C TRP A 37 1.09 13.87 0.25
N SER A 38 2.37 13.80 0.63
CA SER A 38 2.79 13.58 2.02
C SER A 38 4.03 14.39 2.35
N PHE A 39 4.08 14.96 3.55
CA PHE A 39 5.33 15.49 4.10
C PHE A 39 6.09 14.41 4.87
N ASP A 40 7.40 14.31 4.64
CA ASP A 40 8.28 13.47 5.46
C ASP A 40 8.62 14.15 6.80
N SER A 41 9.27 13.41 7.70
CA SER A 41 9.71 13.93 9.00
C SER A 41 10.69 15.09 8.90
N GLY A 42 11.24 15.36 7.71
CA GLY A 42 12.10 16.48 7.40
C GLY A 42 11.43 17.63 6.62
N PHE A 43 10.09 17.67 6.55
CA PHE A 43 9.33 18.67 5.78
C PHE A 43 9.67 18.69 4.29
N LYS A 44 10.14 17.57 3.73
CA LYS A 44 10.16 17.37 2.28
C LYS A 44 8.78 16.93 1.84
N LEU A 45 8.33 17.48 0.72
CA LEU A 45 7.02 17.19 0.16
C LEU A 45 7.16 16.17 -0.96
N ASP A 46 6.53 15.03 -0.77
CA ASP A 46 6.52 13.92 -1.72
C ASP A 46 5.11 13.72 -2.30
N TYR A 47 5.03 13.12 -3.49
CA TYR A 47 3.78 12.67 -4.12
C TYR A 47 3.89 11.18 -4.38
N ASP A 48 3.60 10.40 -3.34
CA ASP A 48 3.98 9.00 -3.22
C ASP A 48 2.77 8.06 -3.19
N GLY A 49 3.02 6.83 -3.61
CA GLY A 49 2.04 5.74 -3.60
C GLY A 49 2.39 4.67 -4.61
N ASP A 50 2.05 3.43 -4.30
CA ASP A 50 2.27 2.32 -5.21
C ASP A 50 1.42 2.48 -6.47
N LEU A 51 2.05 2.42 -7.64
CA LEU A 51 1.35 2.33 -8.92
C LEU A 51 0.54 1.03 -9.00
N ILE A 52 1.18 -0.06 -8.60
CA ILE A 52 0.60 -1.41 -8.47
C ILE A 52 1.06 -1.96 -7.12
N SER A 53 0.13 -2.42 -6.29
CA SER A 53 0.45 -3.10 -5.04
C SER A 53 -0.19 -4.48 -4.96
N LEU A 54 0.50 -5.39 -4.27
CA LEU A 54 0.02 -6.73 -3.95
C LEU A 54 0.03 -6.89 -2.44
N ASN A 55 -1.14 -7.06 -1.84
CA ASN A 55 -1.29 -7.31 -0.41
C ASN A 55 -1.79 -8.73 -0.17
N CYS A 56 -1.04 -9.51 0.59
CA CYS A 56 -1.41 -10.87 0.96
C CYS A 56 -1.59 -10.98 2.47
N ARG A 57 -2.69 -11.61 2.91
CA ARG A 57 -2.93 -11.93 4.31
C ARG A 57 -3.45 -13.35 4.44
N PHE A 58 -2.83 -14.12 5.32
CA PHE A 58 -3.17 -15.52 5.57
C PHE A 58 -3.35 -15.77 7.06
N TYR A 59 -4.34 -16.58 7.38
CA TYR A 59 -4.74 -16.95 8.73
C TYR A 59 -4.46 -18.45 8.92
N PRO A 60 -3.73 -18.83 9.98
CA PRO A 60 -3.49 -20.23 10.26
C PRO A 60 -4.77 -20.94 10.70
N PRO A 61 -4.86 -22.28 10.51
CA PRO A 61 -5.91 -23.10 11.08
C PRO A 61 -6.06 -22.86 12.58
N LYS A 62 -7.23 -22.41 13.01
CA LYS A 62 -7.56 -22.13 14.42
C LYS A 62 -9.06 -22.27 14.63
N THR A 63 -9.46 -22.53 15.87
CA THR A 63 -10.87 -22.67 16.28
C THR A 63 -11.81 -21.55 15.79
N HIS A 64 -11.32 -20.31 15.68
CA HIS A 64 -12.12 -19.16 15.21
C HIS A 64 -12.00 -18.87 13.71
N TYR A 65 -11.02 -19.45 13.02
CA TYR A 65 -10.71 -19.17 11.60
C TYR A 65 -10.94 -20.37 10.68
N GLY A 66 -11.19 -21.57 11.23
CA GLY A 66 -11.40 -22.80 10.47
C GLY A 66 -10.23 -23.77 10.58
N GLU A 67 -10.40 -24.94 9.96
CA GLU A 67 -9.41 -26.04 9.97
C GLU A 67 -8.34 -25.90 8.88
N THR A 68 -8.46 -24.88 8.03
CA THR A 68 -7.61 -24.64 6.87
C THR A 68 -6.84 -23.32 6.99
N TRP A 69 -5.83 -23.16 6.15
CA TRP A 69 -5.18 -21.90 5.88
C TRP A 69 -6.04 -21.05 4.96
N ASP A 70 -6.80 -20.14 5.57
CA ASP A 70 -7.61 -19.14 4.86
C ASP A 70 -6.78 -17.89 4.57
N GLY A 71 -7.07 -17.21 3.48
CA GLY A 71 -6.47 -15.92 3.22
C GLY A 71 -6.84 -15.31 1.89
N THR A 72 -6.21 -14.19 1.59
CA THR A 72 -6.53 -13.42 0.39
C THR A 72 -5.29 -12.71 -0.12
N ALA A 73 -5.11 -12.72 -1.45
CA ALA A 73 -4.21 -11.84 -2.16
C ALA A 73 -5.03 -10.79 -2.92
N THR A 74 -4.76 -9.52 -2.66
CA THR A 74 -5.42 -8.37 -3.27
C THR A 74 -4.43 -7.63 -4.14
N VAL A 75 -4.78 -7.40 -5.40
CA VAL A 75 -4.04 -6.53 -6.31
C VAL A 75 -4.77 -5.21 -6.39
N SER A 76 -4.04 -4.12 -6.20
CA SER A 76 -4.55 -2.76 -6.35
C SER A 76 -3.74 -1.97 -7.36
N ILE A 77 -4.41 -1.08 -8.10
CA ILE A 77 -3.78 -0.12 -9.02
C ILE A 77 -4.23 1.27 -8.57
N PHE A 78 -3.28 2.19 -8.37
CA PHE A 78 -3.59 3.53 -7.83
C PHE A 78 -4.39 3.47 -6.53
N GLY A 79 -4.10 2.51 -5.65
CA GLY A 79 -4.86 2.29 -4.41
C GLY A 79 -6.23 1.61 -4.57
N ASN A 80 -6.78 1.54 -5.78
CA ASN A 80 -8.04 0.88 -6.04
C ASN A 80 -7.86 -0.63 -6.19
N LYS A 81 -8.65 -1.42 -5.47
CA LYS A 81 -8.68 -2.88 -5.62
C LYS A 81 -9.17 -3.25 -7.02
N VAL A 82 -8.34 -3.97 -7.78
CA VAL A 82 -8.68 -4.44 -9.13
C VAL A 82 -8.90 -5.95 -9.20
N GLU A 83 -8.25 -6.71 -8.35
CA GLU A 83 -8.36 -8.17 -8.33
C GLU A 83 -8.21 -8.69 -6.89
N GLU A 84 -8.98 -9.73 -6.56
CA GLU A 84 -8.92 -10.42 -5.27
C GLU A 84 -8.95 -11.94 -5.51
N LYS A 85 -7.98 -12.66 -4.97
CA LYS A 85 -7.95 -14.12 -4.95
C LYS A 85 -8.01 -14.61 -3.51
N LYS A 86 -9.03 -15.39 -3.18
CA LYS A 86 -9.14 -16.09 -1.89
C LYS A 86 -8.40 -17.43 -1.94
N PHE A 87 -7.86 -17.85 -0.81
CA PHE A 87 -7.15 -19.11 -0.61
C PHE A 87 -7.79 -19.86 0.55
N ASP A 88 -7.92 -21.17 0.40
CA ASP A 88 -8.45 -22.07 1.42
C ASP A 88 -7.74 -23.41 1.24
N CYS A 89 -6.66 -23.63 1.98
CA CYS A 89 -5.74 -24.75 1.78
C CYS A 89 -5.57 -25.56 3.06
N GLU A 90 -5.51 -26.89 2.96
CA GLU A 90 -5.40 -27.75 4.15
C GLU A 90 -4.02 -27.67 4.81
N THR A 91 -2.97 -27.45 4.01
CA THR A 91 -1.58 -27.41 4.48
C THR A 91 -0.87 -26.12 4.12
N LEU A 92 0.18 -25.79 4.88
CA LEU A 92 1.02 -24.63 4.61
C LEU A 92 1.76 -24.78 3.27
N GLU A 93 2.14 -26.00 2.92
CA GLU A 93 2.79 -26.34 1.65
C GLU A 93 1.85 -26.11 0.45
N GLN A 94 0.57 -26.50 0.57
CA GLN A 94 -0.43 -26.20 -0.45
C GLN A 94 -0.63 -24.70 -0.59
N LEU A 95 -0.81 -23.97 0.53
CA LEU A 95 -0.95 -22.51 0.51
C LEU A 95 0.24 -21.87 -0.22
N LYS A 96 1.46 -22.23 0.15
CA LYS A 96 2.69 -21.73 -0.48
C LYS A 96 2.68 -21.97 -1.98
N ALA A 97 2.40 -23.20 -2.42
CA ALA A 97 2.40 -23.56 -3.82
C ALA A 97 1.34 -22.80 -4.63
N GLU A 98 0.13 -22.65 -4.08
CA GLU A 98 -0.94 -21.91 -4.74
C GLU A 98 -0.65 -20.41 -4.85
N VAL A 99 -0.13 -19.81 -3.78
CA VAL A 99 0.26 -18.39 -3.78
C VAL A 99 1.37 -18.15 -4.79
N GLU A 100 2.45 -18.94 -4.77
CA GLU A 100 3.56 -18.80 -5.72
C GLU A 100 3.09 -18.97 -7.18
N SER A 101 2.22 -19.94 -7.44
CA SER A 101 1.61 -20.15 -8.77
C SER A 101 0.74 -18.98 -9.21
N TYR A 102 -0.07 -18.42 -8.30
CA TYR A 102 -0.88 -17.23 -8.58
C TYR A 102 -0.01 -16.01 -8.90
N ILE A 103 1.03 -15.76 -8.11
CA ILE A 103 1.94 -14.63 -8.33
C ILE A 103 2.71 -14.78 -9.65
N GLU A 104 3.13 -15.99 -10.02
CA GLU A 104 3.81 -16.20 -11.29
C GLU A 104 2.89 -15.92 -12.49
N LYS A 105 1.61 -16.31 -12.41
CA LYS A 105 0.60 -15.95 -13.42
C LYS A 105 0.38 -14.44 -13.50
N LEU A 106 0.33 -13.75 -12.37
CA LEU A 106 0.24 -12.28 -12.34
C LEU A 106 1.46 -11.63 -13.00
N LYS A 107 2.67 -12.09 -12.68
CA LYS A 107 3.91 -11.58 -13.30
C LYS A 107 3.89 -11.75 -14.82
N GLN A 108 3.43 -12.89 -15.31
CA GLN A 108 3.30 -13.14 -16.75
C GLN A 108 2.30 -12.18 -17.40
N ARG A 109 1.14 -11.96 -16.78
CA ARG A 109 0.14 -11.00 -17.27
C ARG A 109 0.70 -9.58 -17.33
N VAL A 110 1.42 -9.14 -16.30
CA VAL A 110 2.03 -7.80 -16.26
C VAL A 110 3.10 -7.65 -17.34
N ARG A 111 3.95 -8.66 -17.55
CA ARG A 111 4.97 -8.65 -18.61
C ARG A 111 4.38 -8.56 -20.02
N LEU A 112 3.18 -9.06 -20.26
CA LEU A 112 2.52 -8.94 -21.56
C LEU A 112 2.01 -7.51 -21.84
N LEU A 113 1.98 -6.63 -20.84
CA LEU A 113 1.55 -5.24 -20.95
C LEU A 113 2.71 -4.25 -21.16
N THR A 114 3.95 -4.74 -21.08
CA THR A 114 5.20 -3.96 -21.22
C THR A 114 5.98 -4.42 -22.43
#